data_AF-A0A7X7WMB4-F1
#
_entry.id   AF-A0A7X7WMB4-F1
#
_cell.length_a   1.000
_cell.length_b   1.000
_cell.length_c   1.000
_cell.angle_alpha   90.00
_cell.angle_beta   90.00
_cell.angle_gamma   90.00
#
_symmetry.space_group_name_H-M   'P 1'
#
loop_
_entity.id
_entity.type
_entity.pdbx_description
1 polymer ?
#
loop_
_entity_poly.entity_id
_entity_poly.type
_entity_poly.pdbx_seq_one_letter_code
_entity_poly.pdbx_strand_id
1 'polypeptide(L)'
;MRQGESGWWQNFLMGILLFAASCHTWSQPVPGKDENIPYLVTFGGSAETSWGDDDFSQTFFFVIPKEFTSPVYIRVYDPDCGGAIDELKGVFDTRTSFTVYGGVGCYSNEDVQTGQPQGNYKAGNVLATRTFGVDARYDQKWYTFGPFNPTEGEFVEQFKGYIIKVIAEGVSG
;
A
#
# COMPACT_ATOMS: atom_id res chain seq x y z
N MET A 1 23.12 -58.72 13.35
CA MET A 1 23.39 -57.26 13.33
C MET A 1 23.33 -56.77 11.89
N ARG A 2 22.25 -56.12 11.48
CA ARG A 2 22.21 -55.22 10.30
C ARG A 2 21.30 -54.05 10.66
N GLN A 3 21.88 -53.06 11.32
CA GLN A 3 21.44 -51.66 11.22
C GLN A 3 21.80 -51.22 9.78
N GLY A 4 21.12 -50.31 9.08
CA GLY A 4 20.18 -49.27 9.46
C GLY A 4 20.40 -48.14 8.45
N GLU A 5 20.09 -48.37 7.18
CA GLU A 5 20.28 -47.39 6.10
C GLU A 5 18.97 -47.27 5.31
N SER A 6 18.12 -46.28 5.60
CA SER A 6 16.94 -46.03 4.74
C SER A 6 16.28 -44.65 4.78
N GLY A 7 16.78 -43.64 5.52
CA GLY A 7 16.06 -42.36 5.64
C GLY A 7 16.57 -41.18 4.79
N TRP A 8 17.86 -41.16 4.44
CA TRP A 8 18.52 -39.92 4.02
C TRP A 8 18.09 -39.38 2.66
N TRP A 9 17.88 -40.27 1.68
CA TRP A 9 17.43 -39.90 0.34
C TRP A 9 15.97 -39.44 0.31
N GLN A 10 15.11 -40.04 1.15
CA GLN A 10 13.72 -39.63 1.30
C GLN A 10 13.62 -38.23 1.93
N ASN A 11 14.42 -37.96 2.96
CA ASN A 11 14.47 -36.63 3.59
C ASN A 11 15.06 -35.57 2.65
N PHE A 12 16.05 -35.93 1.83
CA PHE A 12 16.65 -35.04 0.84
C PHE A 12 15.68 -34.70 -0.30
N LEU A 13 14.98 -35.71 -0.84
CA LEU A 13 13.94 -35.52 -1.87
C LEU A 13 12.74 -34.74 -1.32
N MET A 14 12.33 -34.98 -0.07
CA MET A 14 11.27 -34.21 0.60
C MET A 14 11.69 -32.76 0.82
N GLY A 15 12.96 -32.49 1.16
CA GLY A 15 13.51 -31.14 1.27
C GLY A 15 13.50 -30.37 -0.06
N ILE A 16 13.82 -31.04 -1.17
CA ILE A 16 13.74 -30.44 -2.52
C ILE A 16 12.28 -30.16 -2.92
N LEU A 17 11.35 -31.08 -2.63
CA LEU A 17 9.92 -30.91 -2.91
C LEU A 17 9.30 -29.74 -2.13
N LEU A 18 9.68 -29.55 -0.86
CA LEU A 18 9.23 -28.43 -0.05
C LEU A 18 9.85 -27.08 -0.49
N PHE A 19 11.06 -27.09 -1.04
CA PHE A 19 11.69 -25.89 -1.60
C PHE A 19 11.11 -25.51 -2.97
N ALA A 20 10.65 -26.48 -3.75
CA ALA A 20 10.01 -26.27 -5.05
C ALA A 20 8.54 -25.85 -4.94
N ALA A 21 7.91 -25.97 -3.77
CA ALA A 21 6.60 -25.41 -3.47
C ALA A 21 6.71 -23.88 -3.41
N SER A 22 6.73 -23.27 -4.59
CA SER A 22 6.75 -21.83 -4.77
C SER A 22 5.46 -21.26 -4.19
N CYS A 23 5.52 -20.65 -3.01
CA CYS A 23 4.41 -19.88 -2.48
C CYS A 23 4.06 -18.77 -3.50
N HIS A 24 2.95 -18.94 -4.21
CA HIS A 24 2.41 -17.88 -5.04
C HIS A 24 1.86 -16.81 -4.11
N THR A 25 2.60 -15.71 -3.99
CA THR A 25 2.06 -14.49 -3.37
C THR A 25 1.24 -13.76 -4.42
N TRP A 26 -0.05 -13.59 -4.16
CA TRP A 26 -0.93 -12.83 -5.04
C TRP A 26 -0.82 -11.36 -4.68
N SER A 27 -0.62 -10.50 -5.67
CA SER A 27 -0.63 -9.04 -5.50
C SER A 27 -1.42 -8.42 -6.63
N GLN A 28 -2.20 -7.40 -6.31
CA GLN A 28 -2.92 -6.60 -7.29
C GLN A 28 -2.23 -5.24 -7.41
N PRO A 29 -1.78 -4.83 -8.61
CA PRO A 29 -1.25 -3.50 -8.82
C PRO A 29 -2.39 -2.47 -8.86
N VAL A 30 -2.10 -1.27 -8.38
CA VAL A 30 -2.89 -0.06 -8.58
C VAL A 30 -1.89 1.03 -8.97
N PRO A 31 -2.03 1.71 -10.12
CA PRO A 31 -3.04 1.55 -11.17
C PRO A 31 -3.10 0.15 -11.82
N GLY A 32 -4.26 -0.22 -12.35
CA GLY A 32 -4.46 -1.42 -13.15
C GLY A 32 -3.86 -1.28 -14.55
N LYS A 33 -3.43 -2.39 -15.16
CA LYS A 33 -2.82 -2.38 -16.51
C LYS A 33 -3.71 -1.72 -17.58
N ASP A 34 -5.03 -1.88 -17.45
CA ASP A 34 -6.00 -1.37 -18.42
C ASP A 34 -6.19 0.15 -18.33
N GLU A 35 -5.72 0.79 -17.25
CA GLU A 35 -5.82 2.24 -17.05
C GLU A 35 -4.78 3.00 -17.88
N ASN A 36 -3.72 2.34 -18.37
CA ASN A 36 -2.64 2.93 -19.16
C ASN A 36 -1.98 4.14 -18.48
N ILE A 37 -1.95 4.15 -17.14
CA ILE A 37 -1.28 5.14 -16.30
C ILE A 37 -0.07 4.45 -15.66
N PRO A 38 1.17 4.91 -15.92
CA PRO A 38 2.36 4.24 -15.40
C PRO A 38 2.54 4.46 -13.89
N TYR A 39 2.31 5.69 -13.43
CA TYR A 39 2.48 6.11 -12.03
C TYR A 39 1.41 7.13 -11.66
N LEU A 40 1.05 7.16 -10.38
CA LEU A 40 0.20 8.21 -9.80
C LEU A 40 1.10 9.28 -9.19
N VAL A 41 0.68 10.54 -9.31
CA VAL A 41 1.45 11.69 -8.86
C VAL A 41 0.64 12.46 -7.83
N THR A 42 1.23 12.71 -6.66
CA THR A 42 0.72 13.61 -5.63
C THR A 42 1.76 14.70 -5.42
N PHE A 43 1.38 15.95 -5.64
CA PHE A 43 2.28 17.09 -5.50
C PHE A 43 2.44 17.52 -4.04
N GLY A 44 3.54 18.22 -3.75
CA GLY A 44 3.78 18.84 -2.45
C GLY A 44 2.71 19.88 -2.10
N GLY A 45 2.47 20.06 -0.79
CA GLY A 45 1.38 20.89 -0.29
C GLY A 45 1.50 22.40 -0.57
N SER A 46 2.60 22.86 -1.16
CA SER A 46 2.80 24.24 -1.63
C SER A 46 2.93 24.34 -3.15
N ALA A 47 2.72 23.25 -3.88
CA ALA A 47 2.73 23.23 -5.34
C ALA A 47 1.57 24.06 -5.93
N GLU A 48 1.70 24.42 -7.21
CA GLU A 48 0.64 25.13 -7.92
C GLU A 48 -0.43 24.15 -8.41
N THR A 49 -1.68 24.36 -8.00
CA THR A 49 -2.81 23.49 -8.36
C THR A 49 -3.15 23.51 -9.86
N SER A 50 -2.62 24.49 -10.60
CA SER A 50 -2.76 24.57 -12.07
C SER A 50 -2.13 23.39 -12.81
N TRP A 51 -1.32 22.56 -12.14
CA TRP A 51 -0.67 21.38 -12.68
C TRP A 51 -1.50 20.09 -12.56
N GLY A 52 -2.73 20.18 -12.04
CA GLY A 52 -3.72 19.11 -12.09
C GLY A 52 -3.92 18.34 -10.80
N ASP A 53 -3.14 18.64 -9.75
CA ASP A 53 -3.42 18.21 -8.38
C ASP A 53 -3.97 19.41 -7.61
N ASP A 54 -5.27 19.38 -7.32
CA ASP A 54 -6.01 20.49 -6.73
C ASP A 54 -6.03 20.47 -5.20
N ASP A 55 -5.61 19.35 -4.59
CA ASP A 55 -5.84 19.12 -3.16
C ASP A 55 -4.69 18.41 -2.42
N PHE A 56 -3.63 18.02 -3.14
CA PHE A 56 -2.40 17.42 -2.63
C PHE A 56 -2.62 16.10 -1.88
N SER A 57 -3.77 15.45 -2.06
CA SER A 57 -4.19 14.31 -1.26
C SER A 57 -4.95 13.27 -2.08
N GLN A 58 -4.34 12.10 -2.28
CA GLN A 58 -4.99 10.96 -2.94
C GLN A 58 -5.40 9.89 -1.93
N THR A 59 -6.65 9.45 -2.03
CA THR A 59 -7.22 8.40 -1.16
C THR A 59 -7.48 7.12 -1.95
N PHE A 60 -6.96 6.01 -1.45
CA PHE A 60 -7.12 4.66 -2.01
C PHE A 60 -7.91 3.78 -1.04
N PHE A 61 -8.90 3.06 -1.55
CA PHE A 61 -9.66 2.08 -0.77
C PHE A 61 -9.35 0.67 -1.25
N PHE A 62 -8.93 -0.20 -0.33
CA PHE A 62 -8.67 -1.60 -0.56
C PHE A 62 -9.75 -2.43 0.13
N VAL A 63 -10.51 -3.20 -0.67
CA VAL A 63 -11.51 -4.13 -0.17
C VAL A 63 -10.88 -5.51 -0.02
N ILE A 64 -10.87 -6.03 1.21
CA ILE A 64 -10.40 -7.37 1.53
C ILE A 64 -11.64 -8.25 1.75
N PRO A 65 -11.85 -9.33 0.96
CA PRO A 65 -13.00 -10.21 1.13
C PRO A 65 -13.08 -10.75 2.55
N LYS A 66 -14.29 -10.87 3.12
CA LYS A 66 -14.51 -11.32 4.50
C LYS A 66 -13.88 -12.68 4.80
N GLU A 67 -13.86 -13.57 3.82
CA GLU A 67 -13.29 -14.91 3.90
C GLU A 67 -11.75 -14.93 3.88
N PHE A 68 -11.11 -13.82 3.52
CA PHE A 68 -9.66 -13.71 3.54
C PHE A 68 -9.17 -13.40 4.96
N THR A 69 -8.43 -14.33 5.55
CA THR A 69 -7.98 -14.26 6.95
C THR A 69 -6.46 -14.20 7.11
N SER A 70 -5.72 -14.23 6.00
CA SER A 70 -4.26 -14.13 6.02
C SER A 70 -3.80 -12.68 6.14
N PRO A 71 -2.55 -12.42 6.58
CA PRO A 71 -2.02 -11.06 6.63
C PRO A 71 -2.01 -10.37 5.27
N VAL A 72 -2.33 -9.08 5.25
CA VAL A 72 -2.30 -8.21 4.07
C VAL A 72 -1.14 -7.23 4.18
N TYR A 73 -0.54 -6.93 3.03
CA TYR A 73 0.55 -5.96 2.91
C TYR A 73 0.19 -4.92 1.87
N ILE A 74 0.54 -3.66 2.13
CA ILE A 74 0.42 -2.57 1.16
C ILE A 74 1.82 -2.15 0.78
N ARG A 75 2.11 -2.14 -0.52
CA ARG A 75 3.45 -1.84 -1.03
C ARG A 75 3.38 -0.63 -1.93
N VAL A 76 4.23 0.36 -1.65
CA VAL A 76 4.39 1.57 -2.46
C VAL A 76 5.68 1.39 -3.26
N TYR A 77 5.56 1.48 -4.59
CA TYR A 77 6.72 1.51 -5.47
C TYR A 77 7.16 2.96 -5.60
N ASP A 78 8.45 3.17 -5.40
CA ASP A 78 9.11 4.47 -5.46
C ASP A 78 8.44 5.55 -4.60
N PRO A 79 8.51 5.42 -3.27
CA PRO A 79 8.01 6.47 -2.39
C PRO A 79 9.00 7.63 -2.24
N ASP A 80 10.11 7.67 -3.00
CA ASP A 80 10.96 8.87 -3.06
C ASP A 80 10.12 10.07 -3.54
N CYS A 81 10.62 11.28 -3.31
CA CYS A 81 10.01 12.51 -3.84
C CYS A 81 10.97 13.25 -4.78
N GLY A 82 11.83 12.48 -5.46
CA GLY A 82 12.78 12.91 -6.46
C GLY A 82 13.51 11.69 -7.03
N GLY A 83 14.15 11.84 -8.18
CA GLY A 83 14.82 10.71 -8.83
C GLY A 83 14.36 10.53 -10.26
N ALA A 84 14.22 9.27 -10.68
CA ALA A 84 14.07 8.93 -12.09
C ALA A 84 12.63 9.03 -12.61
N ILE A 85 11.62 8.88 -11.74
CA ILE A 85 10.22 8.79 -12.16
C ILE A 85 9.32 9.89 -11.57
N ASP A 86 9.87 10.79 -10.75
CA ASP A 86 9.16 11.92 -10.18
C ASP A 86 8.98 13.09 -11.16
N GLU A 87 7.83 13.73 -11.08
CA GLU A 87 7.51 14.92 -11.86
C GLU A 87 8.12 16.18 -11.21
N LEU A 88 9.28 16.60 -11.70
CA LEU A 88 9.98 17.78 -11.17
C LEU A 88 9.34 19.09 -11.65
N LYS A 89 8.91 19.92 -10.68
CA LYS A 89 8.58 21.33 -10.91
C LYS A 89 9.50 22.25 -10.10
N GLY A 90 10.59 22.70 -10.72
CA GLY A 90 11.55 23.60 -10.09
C GLY A 90 12.62 22.83 -9.32
N VAL A 91 12.40 22.57 -8.03
CA VAL A 91 13.34 21.85 -7.15
C VAL A 91 12.65 20.68 -6.47
N PHE A 92 13.41 19.64 -6.11
CA PHE A 92 12.90 18.54 -5.28
C PHE A 92 13.01 18.91 -3.79
N ASP A 93 11.91 19.38 -3.22
CA ASP A 93 11.74 19.65 -1.79
C ASP A 93 10.41 19.12 -1.23
N THR A 94 9.68 18.36 -2.06
CA THR A 94 8.43 17.71 -1.67
C THR A 94 8.65 16.67 -0.58
N ARG A 95 7.69 16.60 0.34
CA ARG A 95 7.56 15.48 1.27
C ARG A 95 6.16 14.92 1.18
N THR A 96 6.05 13.61 1.00
CA THR A 96 4.77 12.92 0.87
C THR A 96 4.58 11.95 2.03
N SER A 97 3.44 12.04 2.69
CA SER A 97 3.03 11.16 3.77
C SER A 97 2.07 10.11 3.26
N PHE A 98 2.39 8.84 3.49
CA PHE A 98 1.47 7.72 3.29
C PHE A 98 0.95 7.27 4.65
N THR A 99 -0.36 7.34 4.85
CA THR A 99 -1.01 6.90 6.09
C THR A 99 -2.05 5.84 5.78
N VAL A 100 -1.94 4.69 6.45
CA VAL A 100 -2.86 3.56 6.35
C VAL A 100 -3.86 3.64 7.50
N TYR A 101 -5.14 3.60 7.17
CA TYR A 101 -6.27 3.68 8.07
C TYR A 101 -7.11 2.40 8.04
N GLY A 102 -7.64 2.03 9.19
CA GLY A 102 -8.61 0.95 9.38
C GLY A 102 -9.63 1.30 10.45
N GLY A 103 -10.36 0.32 10.96
CA GLY A 103 -11.35 0.51 12.02
C GLY A 103 -12.61 1.28 11.60
N VAL A 104 -13.56 1.37 12.52
CA VAL A 104 -14.87 2.01 12.27
C VAL A 104 -14.69 3.46 11.81
N GLY A 105 -15.45 3.86 10.80
CA GLY A 105 -15.41 5.20 10.20
C GLY A 105 -14.31 5.39 9.16
N CYS A 106 -13.45 4.40 8.92
CA CYS A 106 -12.42 4.45 7.88
C CYS A 106 -13.01 4.65 6.47
N TYR A 107 -14.20 4.09 6.23
CA TYR A 107 -15.02 4.21 5.03
C TYR A 107 -16.42 4.77 5.32
N SER A 108 -17.05 4.41 6.45
CA SER A 108 -18.45 4.76 6.72
C SER A 108 -18.69 6.20 7.14
N ASN A 109 -17.63 6.95 7.48
CA ASN A 109 -17.75 8.38 7.76
C ASN A 109 -18.13 9.13 6.48
N GLU A 110 -19.10 10.06 6.59
CA GLU A 110 -19.66 10.77 5.44
C GLU A 110 -18.62 11.59 4.67
N ASP A 111 -17.70 12.26 5.37
CA ASP A 111 -16.66 13.09 4.76
C ASP A 111 -15.67 12.25 3.95
N VAL A 112 -15.45 10.98 4.35
CA VAL A 112 -14.59 10.03 3.62
C VAL A 112 -15.19 9.71 2.24
N GLN A 113 -16.50 9.55 2.16
CA GLN A 113 -17.20 9.12 0.94
C GLN A 113 -17.34 10.25 -0.08
N THR A 114 -17.10 11.50 0.32
CA THR A 114 -17.10 12.65 -0.59
C THR A 114 -15.97 12.58 -1.62
N GLY A 115 -14.88 11.85 -1.31
CA GLY A 115 -13.67 11.82 -2.13
C GLY A 115 -12.91 13.15 -2.14
N GLN A 116 -13.17 14.04 -1.17
CA GLN A 116 -12.53 15.33 -1.03
C GLN A 116 -11.78 15.41 0.31
N PRO A 117 -10.61 16.06 0.38
CA PRO A 117 -9.86 16.21 1.63
C PRO A 117 -10.45 17.30 2.53
N GLN A 118 -11.75 17.20 2.82
CA GLN A 118 -12.52 18.14 3.63
C GLN A 118 -13.13 17.43 4.85
N GLY A 119 -13.49 18.20 5.87
CA GLY A 119 -14.08 17.66 7.10
C GLY A 119 -13.19 16.58 7.75
N ASN A 120 -13.79 15.46 8.11
CA ASN A 120 -13.14 14.31 8.73
C ASN A 120 -12.80 13.19 7.74
N TYR A 121 -12.38 13.51 6.51
CA TYR A 121 -11.98 12.49 5.51
C TYR A 121 -10.81 11.59 5.95
N LYS A 122 -10.02 12.00 6.95
CA LYS A 122 -9.00 11.17 7.62
C LYS A 122 -9.55 10.30 8.76
N ALA A 123 -10.87 10.12 8.85
CA ALA A 123 -11.52 9.27 9.84
C ALA A 123 -11.02 7.81 9.79
N GLY A 124 -11.15 7.12 10.92
CA GLY A 124 -10.64 5.78 11.15
C GLY A 124 -9.42 5.77 12.08
N ASN A 125 -8.94 4.58 12.42
CA ASN A 125 -7.75 4.36 13.22
C ASN A 125 -6.53 4.35 12.30
N VAL A 126 -5.49 5.10 12.65
CA VAL A 126 -4.18 5.02 11.97
C VAL A 126 -3.53 3.69 12.32
N LEU A 127 -3.31 2.84 11.31
CA LEU A 127 -2.61 1.56 11.46
C LEU A 127 -1.10 1.73 11.24
N ALA A 128 -0.72 2.58 10.29
CA ALA A 128 0.68 2.90 10.02
C ALA A 128 0.80 4.25 9.30
N THR A 129 1.94 4.92 9.46
CA THR A 129 2.25 6.15 8.72
C THR A 129 3.74 6.20 8.40
N ARG A 130 4.08 6.73 7.23
CA ARG A 130 5.46 7.03 6.85
C ARG A 130 5.49 8.24 5.93
N THR A 131 6.35 9.20 6.28
CA THR A 131 6.66 10.35 5.42
C THR A 131 7.98 10.12 4.70
N PHE A 132 7.99 10.39 3.41
CA PHE A 132 9.14 10.34 2.55
C PHE A 132 9.48 11.75 2.05
N GLY A 133 10.66 11.88 1.49
CA GLY A 133 11.19 13.04 0.80
C GLY A 133 12.32 12.54 -0.10
N VAL A 134 13.17 13.44 -0.57
CA VAL A 134 14.31 13.06 -1.43
C VAL A 134 15.28 12.14 -0.69
N ASP A 135 15.35 10.87 -1.07
CA ASP A 135 16.20 9.87 -0.43
C ASP A 135 16.42 8.63 -1.32
N ALA A 136 17.48 8.67 -2.14
CA ALA A 136 17.82 7.68 -3.17
C ALA A 136 17.90 6.20 -2.70
N ARG A 137 17.77 5.92 -1.41
CA ARG A 137 17.49 4.57 -0.89
C ARG A 137 16.13 4.04 -1.32
N TYR A 138 15.18 4.92 -1.65
CA TYR A 138 13.81 4.59 -2.01
C TYR A 138 13.51 4.77 -3.50
N ASP A 139 14.34 5.49 -4.26
CA ASP A 139 14.26 5.64 -5.73
C ASP A 139 14.15 4.28 -6.44
N GLN A 140 13.03 4.08 -7.13
CA GLN A 140 12.63 2.83 -7.81
C GLN A 140 12.70 1.59 -6.91
N LYS A 141 12.46 1.75 -5.60
CA LYS A 141 12.37 0.66 -4.62
C LYS A 141 10.98 0.53 -4.04
N TRP A 142 10.70 -0.65 -3.51
CA TRP A 142 9.45 -0.92 -2.81
C TRP A 142 9.59 -0.62 -1.33
N TYR A 143 8.66 0.13 -0.76
CA TYR A 143 8.41 0.19 0.67
C TYR A 143 7.17 -0.63 1.02
N THR A 144 7.21 -1.33 2.15
CA THR A 144 6.13 -2.23 2.57
C THR A 144 5.55 -1.76 3.90
N PHE A 145 4.24 -1.57 3.92
CA PHE A 145 3.43 -1.45 5.13
C PHE A 145 2.82 -2.81 5.51
N GLY A 146 2.62 -3.00 6.81
CA GLY A 146 2.07 -4.23 7.37
C GLY A 146 3.15 -5.15 7.98
N PRO A 147 2.81 -6.41 8.28
CA PRO A 147 1.53 -7.06 8.00
C PRO A 147 0.35 -6.42 8.73
N PHE A 148 -0.81 -6.37 8.08
CA PHE A 148 -2.10 -6.02 8.67
C PHE A 148 -2.99 -7.26 8.75
N ASN A 149 -3.75 -7.39 9.83
CA ASN A 149 -4.85 -8.35 9.90
C ASN A 149 -6.06 -7.76 9.15
N PRO A 150 -6.72 -8.52 8.24
CA PRO A 150 -7.93 -8.06 7.55
C PRO A 150 -8.97 -7.40 8.47
N THR A 151 -9.15 -7.91 9.69
CA THR A 151 -10.12 -7.38 10.65
C THR A 151 -9.72 -6.04 11.28
N GLU A 152 -8.51 -5.53 11.03
CA GLU A 152 -8.13 -4.16 11.36
C GLU A 152 -8.79 -3.13 10.45
N GLY A 153 -9.30 -3.54 9.28
CA GLY A 153 -10.12 -2.70 8.42
C GLY A 153 -11.55 -2.51 8.94
N GLU A 154 -12.33 -1.67 8.26
CA GLU A 154 -13.77 -1.52 8.54
C GLU A 154 -14.57 -2.57 7.78
N PHE A 155 -15.36 -3.40 8.48
CA PHE A 155 -16.29 -4.28 7.78
C PHE A 155 -17.45 -3.47 7.18
N VAL A 156 -17.63 -3.53 5.87
CA VAL A 156 -18.69 -2.82 5.14
C VAL A 156 -19.55 -3.81 4.38
N GLU A 157 -20.82 -3.94 4.80
CA GLU A 157 -21.77 -4.94 4.31
C GLU A 157 -21.99 -4.84 2.79
N GLN A 158 -22.03 -3.62 2.25
CA GLN A 158 -22.18 -3.36 0.81
C GLN A 158 -21.11 -4.09 -0.03
N PHE A 159 -19.88 -4.20 0.47
CA PHE A 159 -18.77 -4.86 -0.21
C PHE A 159 -18.49 -6.27 0.31
N LYS A 160 -19.20 -6.71 1.36
CA LYS A 160 -18.98 -7.98 2.05
C LYS A 160 -17.51 -8.20 2.42
N GLY A 161 -16.83 -7.13 2.83
CA GLY A 161 -15.39 -7.14 3.06
C GLY A 161 -14.94 -6.09 4.05
N TYR A 162 -13.68 -6.19 4.46
CA TYR A 162 -13.00 -5.22 5.29
C TYR A 162 -12.30 -4.18 4.41
N ILE A 163 -12.49 -2.91 4.72
CA ILE A 163 -11.87 -1.79 4.00
C ILE A 163 -10.67 -1.26 4.79
N ILE A 164 -9.54 -1.22 4.12
CA ILE A 164 -8.37 -0.43 4.51
C ILE A 164 -8.27 0.76 3.57
N LYS A 165 -8.03 1.95 4.11
CA LYS A 165 -7.84 3.19 3.36
C LYS A 165 -6.38 3.60 3.43
N VAL A 166 -5.82 4.10 2.33
CA VAL A 166 -4.50 4.72 2.31
C VAL A 166 -4.65 6.14 1.79
N ILE A 167 -4.06 7.10 2.48
CA ILE A 167 -3.98 8.49 2.02
C ILE A 167 -2.52 8.80 1.73
N ALA A 168 -2.24 9.19 0.49
CA ALA A 168 -0.97 9.79 0.07
C ALA A 168 -1.17 11.31 0.04
N GLU A 169 -0.41 12.04 0.85
CA GLU A 169 -0.59 13.48 1.05
C GLU A 169 0.74 14.22 0.92
N GLY A 170 0.81 15.22 0.05
CA GLY A 170 1.91 16.18 0.01
C GLY A 170 1.86 17.09 1.23
N VAL A 171 2.81 16.94 2.16
CA VAL A 171 2.84 17.69 3.42
C VAL A 171 3.78 18.90 3.40
N SER A 172 4.68 18.97 2.41
CA SER A 172 5.53 20.14 2.13
C SER A 172 6.07 20.08 0.70
N GLY A 173 6.75 21.16 0.28
CA GLY A 173 7.25 21.37 -1.08
C GLY A 173 6.27 22.20 -1.88
#